data_AF-A0A7L0MCK9-F1
#
_entry.id   AF-A0A7L0MCK9-F1
#
_cell.length_a   1.000
_cell.length_b   1.000
_cell.length_c   1.000
_cell.angle_alpha   90.00
_cell.angle_beta   90.00
_cell.angle_gamma   90.00
#
_symmetry.space_group_name_H-M   'P 1'
#
loop_
_entity.id
_entity.type
_entity.pdbx_description
1 polymer ?
#
loop_
_entity_poly.entity_id
_entity_poly.type
_entity_poly.pdbx_seq_one_letter_code
_entity_poly.pdbx_strand_id
1 'polypeptide(L)'
;VKTCGSNLQGPGGTFTSPNFPFQYDSNAQCVWVITAINTNKVIQINFEEFDLEIGYDTLTIGDGGEVGDPKTVLQVLTGSFVPDLIVSMSNQMWLHLQTDESVGSIGFKVNYKEIEKESCGDPGTPLYGIREGDGFSNRDVLRFECQFGFELIGEKSIICQENNQWSANIPICIFPCLSNFTAPMGTVLSPDYPEGYGNNLNCIWTIISDPGSRIHLSFNDFDLESQFDFLAVKDGDSPDSPIIGTFTGAEVPSHLTSNGHILRLEFQADHSMSGRGFNITYNTFGHNECPDPGVPINARRFGDNFQLGSSISVICEEGFIKTQGTETITCMLLDGKVMWSGPIPKCGAPCGGHFSSPSGVILSPGWPGYYKDSLNCEWVIEAEPGHSIKITFERFQTELNYDVLEVHDGPNLLSPLLGSYNGTQVPQFLFSSSNFIYLLFTTDNSRSNNGFKIHYESVTVNTYSCLDPGIPVHGRRYGHDFSIGSTVSFSCDPGYRLSHEEPLLCEKNHWWSHPLPTCD
;
A
#
# COMPACT_ATOMS: atom_id res chain seq x y z
N VAL A 1 0.81 -22.34 41.77
CA VAL A 1 -0.36 -21.74 41.11
C VAL A 1 -0.16 -20.23 41.03
N LYS A 2 0.12 -19.71 39.84
CA LYS A 2 0.11 -18.27 39.59
C LYS A 2 -1.33 -17.85 39.33
N THR A 3 -1.81 -16.84 40.04
CA THR A 3 -3.18 -16.32 39.85
C THR A 3 -3.12 -15.00 39.11
N CYS A 4 -4.01 -14.80 38.14
CA CYS A 4 -4.05 -13.57 37.37
C CYS A 4 -5.45 -13.25 36.83
N GLY A 5 -5.57 -12.17 36.06
CA GLY A 5 -6.82 -11.72 35.45
C GLY A 5 -7.35 -10.43 36.05
N SER A 6 -8.51 -9.98 35.59
CA SER A 6 -9.08 -8.67 35.93
C SER A 6 -10.59 -8.60 35.77
N ASN A 7 -11.21 -7.66 36.49
CA ASN A 7 -12.59 -7.27 36.24
C ASN A 7 -12.61 -6.16 35.20
N LEU A 8 -13.32 -6.40 34.10
CA LEU A 8 -13.42 -5.51 32.95
C LEU A 8 -14.82 -4.91 32.91
N GLN A 9 -14.89 -3.59 32.72
CA GLN A 9 -16.14 -2.84 32.61
C GLN A 9 -15.97 -1.75 31.56
N GLY A 10 -16.94 -1.59 30.68
CA GLY A 10 -16.83 -0.68 29.55
C GLY A 10 -17.70 -1.12 28.38
N PRO A 11 -18.08 -0.21 27.46
CA PRO A 11 -18.83 -0.56 26.25
C PRO A 11 -18.02 -1.45 25.29
N GLY A 12 -16.72 -1.57 25.52
CA GLY A 12 -15.81 -2.52 24.90
C GLY A 12 -14.37 -2.33 25.38
N GLY A 13 -13.49 -3.22 24.98
CA GLY A 13 -12.07 -3.18 25.32
C GLY A 13 -11.32 -4.41 24.84
N THR A 14 -10.04 -4.49 25.18
CA THR A 14 -9.15 -5.57 24.77
C THR A 14 -8.39 -6.08 25.99
N PHE A 15 -8.17 -7.39 26.07
CA PHE A 15 -7.26 -7.99 27.05
C PHE A 15 -6.54 -9.19 26.45
N THR A 16 -5.44 -9.59 27.07
CA THR A 16 -4.58 -10.67 26.58
C THR A 16 -4.31 -11.69 27.68
N SER A 17 -3.85 -12.87 27.27
CA SER A 17 -3.17 -13.79 28.18
C SER A 17 -1.92 -13.15 28.78
N PRO A 18 -1.43 -13.66 29.93
CA PRO A 18 -0.16 -13.21 30.50
C PRO A 18 0.99 -13.31 29.49
N ASN A 19 1.88 -12.32 29.51
CA ASN A 19 3.09 -12.24 28.68
C ASN A 19 2.90 -12.12 27.16
N PHE A 20 1.67 -12.15 26.65
CA PHE A 20 1.39 -11.96 25.21
C PHE A 20 2.12 -10.72 24.65
N PRO A 21 2.79 -10.81 23.47
CA PRO A 21 2.77 -11.90 22.48
C PRO A 21 3.80 -13.02 22.73
N PHE A 22 4.38 -13.09 23.93
CA PHE A 22 5.27 -14.17 24.34
C PHE A 22 4.51 -15.25 25.11
N GLN A 23 5.20 -16.37 25.35
CA GLN A 23 4.63 -17.55 25.99
C GLN A 23 4.01 -17.26 27.36
N TYR A 24 2.78 -17.76 27.57
CA TYR A 24 2.11 -17.60 28.85
C TYR A 24 2.72 -18.48 29.95
N ASP A 25 2.41 -18.14 31.19
CA ASP A 25 2.95 -18.83 32.37
C ASP A 25 2.37 -20.25 32.54
N SER A 26 3.22 -21.22 32.91
CA SER A 26 2.79 -22.54 33.37
C SER A 26 2.20 -22.49 34.79
N ASN A 27 1.35 -23.46 35.12
CA ASN A 27 0.62 -23.56 36.38
C ASN A 27 -0.18 -22.29 36.74
N ALA A 28 -0.74 -21.64 35.72
CA ALA A 28 -1.50 -20.41 35.83
C ALA A 28 -3.01 -20.72 35.96
N GLN A 29 -3.68 -19.88 36.74
CA GLN A 29 -5.12 -19.87 36.93
C GLN A 29 -5.56 -18.42 36.81
N CYS A 30 -6.06 -18.04 35.64
CA CYS A 30 -6.38 -16.66 35.34
C CYS A 30 -7.86 -16.47 35.04
N VAL A 31 -8.47 -15.47 35.65
CA VAL A 31 -9.91 -15.23 35.55
C VAL A 31 -10.19 -13.79 35.14
N TRP A 32 -10.89 -13.63 34.03
CA TRP A 32 -11.42 -12.35 33.59
C TRP A 32 -12.94 -12.35 33.75
N VAL A 33 -13.50 -11.31 34.34
CA VAL A 33 -14.95 -11.11 34.44
C VAL A 33 -15.29 -9.82 33.72
N ILE A 34 -16.08 -9.91 32.66
CA ILE A 34 -16.55 -8.78 31.87
C ILE A 34 -17.96 -8.45 32.33
N THR A 35 -18.21 -7.19 32.66
CA THR A 35 -19.53 -6.69 33.05
C THR A 35 -19.94 -5.52 32.16
N ALA A 36 -21.07 -5.67 31.46
CA ALA A 36 -21.65 -4.59 30.67
C ALA A 36 -22.10 -3.43 31.59
N ILE A 37 -21.88 -2.19 31.15
CA ILE A 37 -22.38 -0.97 31.77
C ILE A 37 -23.91 -0.98 31.74
N ASN A 38 -24.50 -1.36 30.61
CA ASN A 38 -25.94 -1.43 30.47
C ASN A 38 -26.44 -2.86 30.76
N THR A 39 -27.27 -3.02 31.79
CA THR A 39 -27.88 -4.30 32.18
C THR A 39 -28.85 -4.86 31.12
N ASN A 40 -29.22 -4.05 30.13
CA ASN A 40 -30.00 -4.46 28.96
C ASN A 40 -29.17 -4.87 27.76
N LYS A 41 -27.84 -4.93 27.88
CA LYS A 41 -26.93 -5.40 26.84
C LYS A 41 -26.29 -6.74 27.23
N VAL A 42 -25.80 -7.44 26.21
CA VAL A 42 -24.97 -8.64 26.35
C VAL A 42 -23.56 -8.35 25.85
N ILE A 43 -22.63 -9.25 26.13
CA ILE A 43 -21.21 -9.09 25.84
C ILE A 43 -20.86 -10.00 24.67
N GLN A 44 -20.35 -9.42 23.58
CA GLN A 44 -19.70 -10.14 22.51
C GLN A 44 -18.19 -10.12 22.73
N ILE A 45 -17.54 -11.27 22.57
CA ILE A 45 -16.07 -11.38 22.48
C ILE A 45 -15.65 -11.92 21.11
N ASN A 46 -14.48 -11.50 20.64
CA ASN A 46 -13.78 -12.08 19.50
C ASN A 46 -12.31 -12.29 19.83
N PHE A 47 -11.69 -13.28 19.20
CA PHE A 47 -10.27 -13.55 19.31
C PHE A 47 -9.56 -12.95 18.10
N GLU A 48 -8.50 -12.18 18.35
CA GLU A 48 -7.58 -11.70 17.31
C GLU A 48 -6.47 -12.72 17.10
N GLU A 49 -5.98 -13.31 18.18
CA GLU A 49 -5.03 -14.42 18.19
C GLU A 49 -5.43 -15.43 19.27
N PHE A 50 -5.19 -16.72 19.02
CA PHE A 50 -5.44 -17.80 19.98
C PHE A 50 -4.55 -19.01 19.69
N ASP A 51 -3.68 -19.33 20.65
CA ASP A 51 -2.81 -20.50 20.62
C ASP A 51 -2.54 -20.97 22.05
N LEU A 52 -3.12 -22.12 22.39
CA LEU A 52 -2.95 -22.83 23.67
C LEU A 52 -2.49 -24.27 23.43
N GLU A 53 -1.83 -24.87 24.41
CA GLU A 53 -1.41 -26.27 24.35
C GLU A 53 -2.63 -27.21 24.22
N ILE A 54 -2.66 -27.97 23.12
CA ILE A 54 -3.81 -28.78 22.75
C ILE A 54 -4.08 -29.93 23.75
N GLY A 55 -5.24 -29.90 24.38
CA GLY A 55 -5.72 -30.95 25.29
C GLY A 55 -5.14 -30.91 26.71
N TYR A 56 -4.22 -29.98 26.99
CA TYR A 56 -3.59 -29.82 28.31
C TYR A 56 -3.97 -28.48 28.94
N ASP A 57 -3.87 -27.40 28.16
CA ASP A 57 -4.24 -26.06 28.59
C ASP A 57 -5.62 -25.68 28.05
N THR A 58 -6.42 -25.04 28.89
CA THR A 58 -7.81 -24.71 28.54
C THR A 58 -8.18 -23.27 28.87
N LEU A 59 -8.92 -22.63 27.96
CA LEU A 59 -9.67 -21.41 28.21
C LEU A 59 -11.16 -21.76 28.26
N THR A 60 -11.74 -21.74 29.46
CA THR A 60 -13.17 -21.96 29.67
C THR A 60 -13.89 -20.63 29.69
N ILE A 61 -14.98 -20.52 28.94
CA ILE A 61 -15.78 -19.31 28.79
C ILE A 61 -17.17 -19.62 29.30
N GLY A 62 -17.71 -18.79 30.19
CA GLY A 62 -19.05 -18.96 30.72
C GLY A 62 -19.83 -17.66 30.83
N ASP A 63 -21.15 -17.82 30.87
CA ASP A 63 -22.11 -16.75 31.03
C ASP A 63 -22.31 -16.38 32.52
N GLY A 64 -22.70 -15.13 32.77
CA GLY A 64 -23.01 -14.63 34.11
C GLY A 64 -21.78 -14.18 34.89
N GLY A 65 -22.00 -13.84 36.16
CA GLY A 65 -20.96 -13.35 37.08
C GLY A 65 -20.36 -14.43 38.00
N GLU A 66 -20.91 -15.64 38.01
CA GLU A 66 -20.45 -16.74 38.86
C GLU A 66 -19.42 -17.60 38.10
N VAL A 67 -18.14 -17.32 38.38
CA VAL A 67 -17.01 -17.98 37.71
C VAL A 67 -16.95 -19.47 38.08
N GLY A 68 -16.86 -20.32 37.06
CA GLY A 68 -16.68 -21.76 37.24
C GLY A 68 -17.96 -22.57 37.46
N ASP A 69 -19.16 -21.98 37.32
CA ASP A 69 -20.40 -22.75 37.29
C ASP A 69 -20.47 -23.57 35.99
N PRO A 70 -20.44 -24.92 36.04
CA PRO A 70 -20.50 -25.75 34.84
C PRO A 70 -21.81 -25.60 34.05
N LYS A 71 -22.88 -25.07 34.66
CA LYS A 71 -24.15 -24.83 33.96
C LYS A 71 -24.13 -23.60 33.05
N THR A 72 -23.20 -22.69 33.27
CA THR A 72 -23.10 -21.44 32.49
C THR A 72 -21.97 -21.48 31.46
N VAL A 73 -21.21 -22.58 31.38
CA VAL A 73 -20.14 -22.76 30.40
C VAL A 73 -20.71 -22.71 28.99
N LEU A 74 -20.21 -21.76 28.20
CA LEU A 74 -20.51 -21.59 26.79
C LEU A 74 -19.56 -22.41 25.93
N GLN A 75 -18.26 -22.37 26.24
CA GLN A 75 -17.24 -23.08 25.46
C GLN A 75 -16.00 -23.41 26.29
N VAL A 76 -15.31 -24.50 25.93
CA VAL A 76 -13.99 -24.86 26.45
C VAL A 76 -13.05 -24.96 25.26
N LEU A 77 -12.01 -24.12 25.26
CA LEU A 77 -11.11 -23.92 24.13
C LEU A 77 -9.71 -24.42 24.43
N THR A 78 -9.04 -24.99 23.42
CA THR A 78 -7.67 -25.48 23.47
C THR A 78 -7.11 -25.57 22.04
N GLY A 79 -5.79 -25.67 21.86
CA GLY A 79 -5.13 -25.69 20.55
C GLY A 79 -4.95 -24.30 19.93
N SER A 80 -4.67 -24.28 18.63
CA SER A 80 -4.28 -23.08 17.87
C SER A 80 -5.33 -22.57 16.88
N PHE A 81 -6.55 -23.13 16.92
CA PHE A 81 -7.64 -22.66 16.07
C PHE A 81 -8.29 -21.43 16.70
N VAL A 82 -8.26 -20.30 15.99
CA VAL A 82 -8.92 -19.07 16.43
C VAL A 82 -10.42 -19.31 16.56
N PRO A 83 -11.01 -19.21 17.76
CA PRO A 83 -12.42 -19.42 17.97
C PRO A 83 -13.26 -18.33 17.30
N ASP A 84 -14.45 -18.72 16.88
CA ASP A 84 -15.48 -17.80 16.44
C ASP A 84 -15.87 -16.81 17.55
N LEU A 85 -16.57 -15.75 17.16
CA LEU A 85 -17.13 -14.83 18.14
C LEU A 85 -18.07 -15.58 19.09
N ILE A 86 -18.07 -15.17 20.35
CA ILE A 86 -18.95 -15.76 21.38
C ILE A 86 -19.74 -14.63 22.02
N VAL A 87 -21.05 -14.80 22.15
CA VAL A 87 -21.92 -13.83 22.82
C VAL A 87 -22.47 -14.41 24.13
N SER A 88 -22.49 -13.61 25.19
CA SER A 88 -23.13 -13.96 26.45
C SER A 88 -24.66 -13.95 26.33
N MET A 89 -25.34 -14.66 27.25
CA MET A 89 -26.79 -14.59 27.41
C MET A 89 -27.21 -13.54 28.44
N SER A 90 -26.28 -13.16 29.33
CA SER A 90 -26.46 -12.17 30.38
C SER A 90 -25.59 -10.93 30.16
N ASN A 91 -25.71 -9.95 31.05
CA ASN A 91 -24.88 -8.74 31.04
C ASN A 91 -23.48 -8.96 31.66
N GLN A 92 -23.12 -10.21 31.96
CA GLN A 92 -21.82 -10.62 32.49
C GLN A 92 -21.30 -11.86 31.75
N MET A 93 -19.99 -11.96 31.63
CA MET A 93 -19.31 -13.12 31.06
C MET A 93 -18.01 -13.31 31.83
N TRP A 94 -17.57 -14.56 31.98
CA TRP A 94 -16.26 -14.87 32.54
C TRP A 94 -15.43 -15.76 31.62
N LEU A 95 -14.13 -15.58 31.69
CA LEU A 95 -13.13 -16.40 31.01
C LEU A 95 -12.14 -16.92 32.06
N HIS A 96 -11.83 -18.21 32.02
CA HIS A 96 -10.96 -18.88 32.96
C HIS A 96 -9.90 -19.69 32.22
N LEU A 97 -8.66 -19.19 32.22
CA LEU A 97 -7.49 -19.88 31.70
C LEU A 97 -6.91 -20.79 32.78
N GLN A 98 -6.72 -22.06 32.44
CA GLN A 98 -6.07 -23.06 33.27
C GLN A 98 -4.92 -23.68 32.49
N THR A 99 -3.70 -23.56 33.03
CA THR A 99 -2.49 -24.13 32.41
C THR A 99 -1.82 -25.16 33.31
N ASP A 100 -1.16 -26.13 32.69
CA ASP A 100 -0.52 -27.27 33.35
C ASP A 100 0.97 -27.01 33.69
N GLU A 101 1.77 -28.06 33.94
CA GLU A 101 3.19 -27.92 34.32
C GLU A 101 4.14 -27.63 33.14
N SER A 102 3.68 -27.78 31.89
CA SER A 102 4.46 -27.57 30.66
C SER A 102 4.59 -26.10 30.27
N VAL A 103 5.55 -25.79 29.39
CA VAL A 103 5.69 -24.45 28.82
C VAL A 103 4.76 -24.34 27.61
N GLY A 104 3.86 -23.35 27.64
CA GLY A 104 2.77 -23.20 26.67
C GLY A 104 3.10 -22.33 25.44
N SER A 105 2.06 -22.13 24.63
CA SER A 105 2.05 -21.34 23.40
C SER A 105 2.04 -19.82 23.63
N ILE A 106 1.92 -19.02 22.57
CA ILE A 106 1.91 -17.54 22.64
C ILE A 106 0.66 -16.97 23.35
N GLY A 107 -0.40 -17.77 23.52
CA GLY A 107 -1.61 -17.40 24.24
C GLY A 107 -2.65 -16.73 23.35
N PHE A 108 -3.35 -15.71 23.85
CA PHE A 108 -4.47 -15.12 23.15
C PHE A 108 -4.62 -13.62 23.36
N LYS A 109 -5.31 -12.98 22.41
CA LYS A 109 -5.76 -11.58 22.47
C LYS A 109 -7.24 -11.52 22.15
N VAL A 110 -8.03 -10.98 23.08
CA VAL A 110 -9.49 -10.92 23.00
C VAL A 110 -9.96 -9.47 22.97
N ASN A 111 -10.86 -9.14 22.04
CA ASN A 111 -11.63 -7.90 22.10
C ASN A 111 -13.07 -8.20 22.52
N TYR A 112 -13.62 -7.36 23.39
CA TYR A 112 -15.00 -7.45 23.86
C TYR A 112 -15.76 -6.16 23.56
N LYS A 113 -17.08 -6.26 23.37
CA LYS A 113 -17.99 -5.12 23.22
C LYS A 113 -19.39 -5.44 23.73
N GLU A 114 -20.12 -4.41 24.15
CA GLU A 114 -21.53 -4.51 24.49
C GLU A 114 -22.41 -4.45 23.23
N ILE A 115 -23.30 -5.43 23.08
CA ILE A 115 -24.28 -5.48 21.99
C ILE A 115 -25.71 -5.59 22.54
N GLU A 116 -26.70 -5.36 21.68
CA GLU A 116 -28.11 -5.48 22.07
C GLU A 116 -28.45 -6.92 22.48
N LYS A 117 -29.38 -7.08 23.44
CA LYS A 117 -29.91 -8.39 23.83
C LYS A 117 -30.53 -9.10 22.63
N GLU A 118 -30.54 -10.44 22.69
CA GLU A 118 -31.10 -11.30 21.63
C GLU A 118 -30.39 -11.12 20.27
N SER A 119 -29.08 -10.84 20.32
CA SER A 119 -28.25 -10.72 19.13
C SER A 119 -27.06 -11.67 19.21
N CYS A 120 -26.73 -12.30 18.07
CA CYS A 120 -25.55 -13.13 17.92
C CYS A 120 -24.29 -12.31 17.55
N GLY A 121 -24.38 -10.99 17.48
CA GLY A 121 -23.27 -10.15 17.04
C GLY A 121 -22.94 -10.29 15.55
N ASP A 122 -22.23 -9.31 15.00
CA ASP A 122 -21.79 -9.35 13.60
C ASP A 122 -20.61 -10.32 13.44
N PRO A 123 -20.76 -11.41 12.66
CA PRO A 123 -19.68 -12.36 12.42
C PRO A 123 -18.69 -11.93 11.33
N GLY A 124 -18.92 -10.78 10.71
CA GLY A 124 -18.08 -10.28 9.63
C GLY A 124 -18.44 -10.89 8.28
N THR A 125 -17.59 -10.63 7.29
CA THR A 125 -17.70 -11.15 5.93
C THR A 125 -16.41 -11.90 5.61
N PRO A 126 -16.48 -13.13 5.06
CA PRO A 126 -15.29 -13.88 4.66
C PRO A 126 -14.43 -13.08 3.67
N LEU A 127 -13.11 -13.25 3.75
CA LEU A 127 -12.21 -12.71 2.73
C LEU A 127 -12.57 -13.32 1.37
N TYR A 128 -12.66 -12.51 0.32
CA TYR A 128 -13.18 -12.91 -1.01
C TYR A 128 -14.62 -13.44 -1.00
N GLY A 129 -15.35 -13.24 0.09
CA GLY A 129 -16.76 -13.56 0.24
C GLY A 129 -17.67 -12.35 0.09
N ILE A 130 -18.94 -12.63 -0.14
CA ILE A 130 -20.05 -11.70 -0.17
C ILE A 130 -21.07 -12.23 0.82
N ARG A 131 -21.55 -11.37 1.71
CA ARG A 131 -22.61 -11.68 2.67
C ARG A 131 -23.92 -11.01 2.24
N GLU A 132 -24.98 -11.79 2.15
CA GLU A 132 -26.34 -11.30 2.04
C GLU A 132 -27.01 -11.33 3.42
N GLY A 133 -27.57 -10.19 3.82
CA GLY A 133 -28.20 -9.99 5.14
C GLY A 133 -27.36 -9.12 6.07
N ASP A 134 -28.06 -8.30 6.85
CA ASP A 134 -27.52 -7.35 7.84
C ASP A 134 -28.15 -7.50 9.24
N GLY A 135 -29.12 -8.41 9.38
CA GLY A 135 -29.74 -8.76 10.65
C GLY A 135 -28.85 -9.67 11.51
N PHE A 136 -28.73 -9.35 12.79
CA PHE A 136 -27.98 -10.12 13.79
C PHE A 136 -28.84 -10.54 14.99
N SER A 137 -30.16 -10.38 14.90
CA SER A 137 -31.10 -10.75 15.95
C SER A 137 -31.46 -12.22 15.86
N ASN A 138 -31.97 -12.78 16.95
CA ASN A 138 -32.43 -14.17 16.99
C ASN A 138 -33.38 -14.48 15.80
N ARG A 139 -33.08 -15.57 15.09
CA ARG A 139 -33.73 -16.07 13.86
C ARG A 139 -33.36 -15.36 12.57
N ASP A 140 -32.50 -14.34 12.60
CA ASP A 140 -31.95 -13.78 11.38
C ASP A 140 -31.05 -14.80 10.68
N VAL A 141 -31.03 -14.72 9.35
CA VAL A 141 -30.29 -15.63 8.49
C VAL A 141 -29.31 -14.83 7.65
N LEU A 142 -28.05 -15.20 7.72
CA LEU A 142 -27.00 -14.68 6.85
C LEU A 142 -26.68 -15.73 5.79
N ARG A 143 -26.52 -15.29 4.54
CA ARG A 143 -26.09 -16.15 3.43
C ARG A 143 -24.76 -15.67 2.89
N PHE A 144 -23.91 -16.61 2.52
CA PHE A 144 -22.59 -16.31 1.99
C PHE A 144 -22.42 -16.89 0.60
N GLU A 145 -21.73 -16.13 -0.24
CA GLU A 145 -21.27 -16.56 -1.55
C GLU A 145 -19.82 -16.10 -1.74
N CYS A 146 -19.05 -16.85 -2.51
CA CYS A 146 -17.68 -16.43 -2.83
C CYS A 146 -17.65 -15.65 -4.13
N GLN A 147 -16.68 -14.73 -4.24
CA GLN A 147 -16.40 -14.04 -5.49
C GLN A 147 -16.03 -15.04 -6.60
N PHE A 148 -16.16 -14.62 -7.85
CA PHE A 148 -15.84 -15.48 -8.99
C PHE A 148 -14.43 -16.05 -8.90
N GLY A 149 -14.30 -17.38 -9.06
CA GLY A 149 -13.03 -18.10 -8.98
C GLY A 149 -12.69 -18.69 -7.61
N PHE A 150 -13.49 -18.42 -6.57
CA PHE A 150 -13.33 -19.00 -5.24
C PHE A 150 -14.41 -20.04 -4.94
N GLU A 151 -14.05 -21.03 -4.13
CA GLU A 151 -14.95 -22.08 -3.65
C GLU A 151 -15.31 -21.87 -2.17
N LEU A 152 -16.59 -22.03 -1.85
CA LEU A 152 -17.11 -21.86 -0.50
C LEU A 152 -16.94 -23.16 0.30
N ILE A 153 -16.19 -23.08 1.40
CA ILE A 153 -16.02 -24.18 2.37
C ILE A 153 -16.74 -23.81 3.66
N GLY A 154 -17.71 -24.63 4.06
CA GLY A 154 -18.55 -24.42 5.23
C GLY A 154 -20.03 -24.30 4.87
N GLU A 155 -20.82 -23.79 5.81
CA GLU A 155 -22.26 -23.63 5.60
C GLU A 155 -22.58 -22.40 4.75
N LYS A 156 -23.34 -22.58 3.67
CA LYS A 156 -23.77 -21.48 2.79
C LYS A 156 -24.66 -20.46 3.53
N SER A 157 -25.32 -20.88 4.60
CA SER A 157 -26.18 -20.02 5.41
C SER A 157 -26.08 -20.34 6.89
N ILE A 158 -25.98 -19.31 7.71
CA ILE A 158 -25.99 -19.42 9.18
C ILE A 158 -27.21 -18.70 9.75
N ILE A 159 -27.69 -19.19 10.88
CA ILE A 159 -28.90 -18.68 11.55
C ILE A 159 -28.54 -18.28 12.97
N CYS A 160 -28.96 -17.09 13.41
CA CYS A 160 -28.80 -16.67 14.79
C CYS A 160 -29.77 -17.44 15.69
N GLN A 161 -29.25 -18.25 16.62
CA GLN A 161 -30.03 -19.13 17.49
C GLN A 161 -30.47 -18.39 18.77
N GLU A 162 -31.48 -18.93 19.46
CA GLU A 162 -32.03 -18.32 20.68
C GLU A 162 -31.05 -18.29 21.88
N ASN A 163 -29.89 -18.95 21.76
CA ASN A 163 -28.78 -18.92 22.71
C ASN A 163 -27.72 -17.86 22.36
N ASN A 164 -28.06 -16.88 21.51
CA ASN A 164 -27.17 -15.82 21.01
C ASN A 164 -25.92 -16.36 20.29
N GLN A 165 -25.96 -17.59 19.76
CA GLN A 165 -24.86 -18.15 18.94
C GLN A 165 -25.31 -18.33 17.49
N TRP A 166 -24.37 -18.18 16.56
CA TRP A 166 -24.60 -18.57 15.17
C TRP A 166 -24.65 -20.09 15.05
N SER A 167 -25.49 -20.60 14.13
CA SER A 167 -25.69 -22.04 13.94
C SER A 167 -24.46 -22.79 13.42
N ALA A 168 -23.53 -22.08 12.80
CA ALA A 168 -22.26 -22.57 12.30
C ALA A 168 -21.30 -21.39 12.14
N ASN A 169 -20.03 -21.71 11.94
CA ASN A 169 -18.99 -20.73 11.69
C ASN A 169 -19.18 -20.06 10.32
N ILE A 170 -18.63 -18.86 10.15
CA ILE A 170 -18.61 -18.24 8.83
C ILE A 170 -17.82 -19.12 7.85
N PRO A 171 -18.30 -19.31 6.61
CA PRO A 171 -17.59 -20.11 5.63
C PRO A 171 -16.33 -19.38 5.16
N ILE A 172 -15.38 -20.14 4.61
CA ILE A 172 -14.14 -19.61 4.05
C ILE A 172 -14.21 -19.73 2.53
N CYS A 173 -13.77 -18.69 1.82
CA CYS A 173 -13.65 -18.71 0.37
C CYS A 173 -12.20 -19.04 -0.01
N ILE A 174 -11.95 -20.28 -0.41
CA ILE A 174 -10.62 -20.72 -0.82
C ILE A 174 -10.46 -20.61 -2.33
N PHE A 175 -9.26 -20.23 -2.77
CA PHE A 175 -8.93 -20.30 -4.18
C PHE A 175 -8.58 -21.74 -4.53
N PRO A 176 -9.37 -22.45 -5.36
CA PRO A 176 -9.20 -23.88 -5.55
C PRO A 176 -7.90 -24.16 -6.27
N CYS A 177 -7.11 -25.09 -5.73
CA CYS A 177 -5.85 -25.54 -6.35
C CYS A 177 -6.03 -26.24 -7.71
N LEU A 178 -7.26 -26.53 -8.13
CA LEU A 178 -7.57 -27.15 -9.42
C LEU A 178 -8.73 -26.40 -10.06
N SER A 179 -8.45 -25.53 -11.03
CA SER A 179 -9.50 -24.77 -11.74
C SER A 179 -9.19 -24.56 -13.22
N ASN A 180 -10.27 -24.47 -14.00
CA ASN A 180 -10.23 -24.10 -15.41
C ASN A 180 -10.85 -22.71 -15.61
N PHE A 181 -10.06 -21.79 -16.13
CA PHE A 181 -10.46 -20.43 -16.46
C PHE A 181 -10.80 -20.34 -17.93
N THR A 182 -12.04 -19.98 -18.26
CA THR A 182 -12.54 -19.85 -19.64
C THR A 182 -12.97 -18.43 -20.00
N ALA A 183 -12.95 -17.52 -19.03
CA ALA A 183 -13.25 -16.11 -19.28
C ALA A 183 -12.12 -15.46 -20.10
N PRO A 184 -12.41 -14.40 -20.90
CA PRO A 184 -11.39 -13.71 -21.69
C PRO A 184 -10.41 -12.88 -20.85
N MET A 185 -10.71 -12.69 -19.55
CA MET A 185 -9.83 -12.07 -18.58
C MET A 185 -10.15 -12.58 -17.18
N GLY A 186 -9.18 -12.54 -16.28
CA GLY A 186 -9.38 -12.91 -14.89
C GLY A 186 -8.10 -12.83 -14.07
N THR A 187 -8.17 -13.35 -12.85
CA THR A 187 -7.07 -13.35 -11.89
C THR A 187 -6.84 -14.75 -11.36
N VAL A 188 -5.58 -15.12 -11.21
CA VAL A 188 -5.11 -16.34 -10.55
C VAL A 188 -4.33 -15.91 -9.32
N LEU A 189 -4.77 -16.37 -8.15
CA LEU A 189 -4.11 -16.13 -6.88
C LEU A 189 -3.51 -17.43 -6.37
N SER A 190 -2.44 -17.34 -5.59
CA SER A 190 -2.05 -18.48 -4.75
C SER A 190 -3.11 -18.70 -3.65
N PRO A 191 -3.23 -19.92 -3.10
CA PRO A 191 -4.07 -20.16 -1.93
C PRO A 191 -3.74 -19.17 -0.80
N ASP A 192 -4.77 -18.65 -0.14
CA ASP A 192 -4.70 -17.75 1.02
C ASP A 192 -3.92 -16.43 0.82
N TYR A 193 -3.60 -16.05 -0.44
CA TYR A 193 -3.07 -14.73 -0.74
C TYR A 193 -3.99 -13.63 -0.17
N PRO A 194 -3.47 -12.57 0.49
CA PRO A 194 -2.06 -12.22 0.71
C PRO A 194 -1.47 -12.71 2.04
N GLU A 195 -2.22 -13.48 2.83
CA GLU A 195 -1.83 -13.93 4.18
C GLU A 195 -0.72 -14.98 4.15
N GLY A 196 -0.54 -15.65 3.00
CA GLY A 196 0.52 -16.60 2.73
C GLY A 196 -0.03 -17.99 2.48
N TYR A 197 0.57 -18.69 1.51
CA TYR A 197 0.10 -20.00 1.09
C TYR A 197 0.51 -21.10 2.10
N GLY A 198 -0.27 -22.17 2.19
CA GLY A 198 0.08 -23.31 3.04
C GLY A 198 1.24 -24.17 2.50
N ASN A 199 1.77 -25.06 3.34
CA ASN A 199 2.81 -26.02 2.95
C ASN A 199 2.22 -27.23 2.21
N ASN A 200 3.08 -27.98 1.50
CA ASN A 200 2.79 -29.21 0.76
C ASN A 200 1.73 -29.03 -0.33
N LEU A 201 1.69 -27.86 -0.97
CA LEU A 201 0.75 -27.56 -2.02
C LEU A 201 1.21 -28.14 -3.37
N ASN A 202 0.23 -28.59 -4.14
CA ASN A 202 0.39 -28.94 -5.55
C ASN A 202 -0.87 -28.48 -6.28
N CYS A 203 -0.80 -27.27 -6.83
CA CYS A 203 -1.92 -26.57 -7.43
C CYS A 203 -1.69 -26.45 -8.94
N ILE A 204 -2.71 -26.76 -9.72
CA ILE A 204 -2.69 -26.73 -11.18
C ILE A 204 -3.89 -25.91 -11.67
N TRP A 205 -3.62 -24.82 -12.36
CA TRP A 205 -4.64 -24.00 -13.01
C TRP A 205 -4.47 -24.05 -14.52
N THR A 206 -5.59 -24.15 -15.25
CA THR A 206 -5.58 -24.10 -16.72
C THR A 206 -6.39 -22.91 -17.19
N ILE A 207 -5.78 -22.04 -18.01
CA ILE A 207 -6.46 -20.94 -18.68
C ILE A 207 -6.70 -21.37 -20.12
N ILE A 208 -7.95 -21.36 -20.56
CA ILE A 208 -8.43 -21.82 -21.86
C ILE A 208 -9.14 -20.66 -22.55
N SER A 209 -8.59 -20.18 -23.66
CA SER A 209 -9.19 -19.15 -24.50
C SER A 209 -9.73 -19.72 -25.80
N ASP A 210 -10.39 -18.90 -26.60
CA ASP A 210 -10.91 -19.33 -27.90
C ASP A 210 -9.78 -19.80 -28.84
N PRO A 211 -9.98 -20.86 -29.65
CA PRO A 211 -9.00 -21.30 -30.62
C PRO A 211 -8.58 -20.17 -31.57
N GLY A 212 -7.27 -19.93 -31.70
CA GLY A 212 -6.74 -18.80 -32.47
C GLY A 212 -6.55 -17.52 -31.66
N SER A 213 -6.81 -17.55 -30.35
CA SER A 213 -6.38 -16.53 -29.38
C SER A 213 -5.09 -16.93 -28.68
N ARG A 214 -4.46 -15.95 -28.04
CA ARG A 214 -3.30 -16.09 -27.17
C ARG A 214 -3.62 -15.50 -25.80
N ILE A 215 -2.83 -15.85 -24.80
CA ILE A 215 -3.04 -15.50 -23.40
C ILE A 215 -1.83 -14.71 -22.92
N HIS A 216 -2.06 -13.53 -22.34
CA HIS A 216 -1.04 -12.73 -21.69
C HIS A 216 -1.19 -12.85 -20.17
N LEU A 217 -0.07 -13.01 -19.46
CA LEU A 217 -0.02 -13.02 -18.00
C LEU A 217 0.73 -11.78 -17.50
N SER A 218 0.14 -11.12 -16.52
CA SER A 218 0.68 -9.98 -15.80
C SER A 218 0.82 -10.30 -14.33
N PHE A 219 2.06 -10.31 -13.84
CA PHE A 219 2.39 -10.55 -12.44
C PHE A 219 2.30 -9.23 -11.67
N ASN A 220 1.37 -9.15 -10.73
CA ASN A 220 1.10 -7.94 -9.95
C ASN A 220 1.85 -7.96 -8.60
N ASP A 221 1.95 -9.15 -7.99
CA ASP A 221 2.69 -9.42 -6.76
C ASP A 221 3.22 -10.85 -6.81
N PHE A 222 4.41 -11.08 -6.24
CA PHE A 222 5.06 -12.38 -6.28
C PHE A 222 6.05 -12.52 -5.12
N ASP A 223 5.80 -13.50 -4.25
CA ASP A 223 6.57 -13.77 -3.05
C ASP A 223 6.45 -15.25 -2.67
N LEU A 224 7.41 -16.06 -3.15
CA LEU A 224 7.54 -17.49 -2.86
C LEU A 224 8.84 -17.76 -2.10
N GLU A 225 8.91 -18.89 -1.39
CA GLU A 225 10.17 -19.37 -0.81
C GLU A 225 11.21 -19.60 -1.91
N SER A 226 12.36 -18.94 -1.78
CA SER A 226 13.45 -19.02 -2.76
C SER A 226 14.02 -20.44 -2.82
N GLN A 227 14.09 -21.00 -4.03
CA GLN A 227 14.68 -22.31 -4.39
C GLN A 227 13.87 -23.57 -4.04
N PHE A 228 12.87 -23.48 -3.16
CA PHE A 228 12.08 -24.63 -2.72
C PHE A 228 10.67 -24.60 -3.30
N ASP A 229 10.05 -23.43 -3.32
CA ASP A 229 8.72 -23.23 -3.88
C ASP A 229 8.80 -22.58 -5.25
N PHE A 230 7.98 -23.06 -6.19
CA PHE A 230 8.02 -22.54 -7.55
C PHE A 230 6.68 -22.57 -8.25
N LEU A 231 6.50 -21.58 -9.13
CA LEU A 231 5.43 -21.52 -10.12
C LEU A 231 6.00 -21.78 -11.51
N ALA A 232 5.58 -22.87 -12.16
CA ALA A 232 5.89 -23.19 -13.54
C ALA A 232 4.72 -22.82 -14.46
N VAL A 233 5.00 -22.07 -15.53
CA VAL A 233 4.03 -21.69 -16.56
C VAL A 233 4.34 -22.45 -17.85
N LYS A 234 3.36 -23.23 -18.35
CA LYS A 234 3.48 -24.10 -19.52
C LYS A 234 2.52 -23.70 -20.63
N ASP A 235 2.97 -23.79 -21.88
CA ASP A 235 2.23 -23.48 -23.10
C ASP A 235 1.44 -24.69 -23.61
N GLY A 236 0.29 -24.96 -22.99
CA GLY A 236 -0.63 -26.05 -23.34
C GLY A 236 -1.32 -26.64 -22.12
N ASP A 237 -2.07 -27.72 -22.32
CA ASP A 237 -2.85 -28.41 -21.27
C ASP A 237 -2.10 -29.59 -20.61
N SER A 238 -1.06 -30.10 -21.27
CA SER A 238 -0.32 -31.29 -20.84
C SER A 238 0.77 -30.98 -19.80
N PRO A 239 1.06 -31.91 -18.86
CA PRO A 239 2.25 -31.81 -18.00
C PRO A 239 3.56 -31.72 -18.80
N ASP A 240 3.60 -32.28 -20.00
CA ASP A 240 4.77 -32.28 -20.89
C ASP A 240 4.82 -31.06 -21.82
N SER A 241 3.86 -30.13 -21.69
CA SER A 241 3.83 -28.91 -22.50
C SER A 241 5.09 -28.04 -22.28
N PRO A 242 5.55 -27.32 -23.31
CA PRO A 242 6.73 -26.46 -23.21
C PRO A 242 6.63 -25.46 -22.06
N ILE A 243 7.66 -25.39 -21.22
CA ILE A 243 7.74 -24.41 -20.12
C ILE A 243 8.13 -23.05 -20.71
N ILE A 244 7.32 -22.02 -20.43
CA ILE A 244 7.58 -20.62 -20.77
C ILE A 244 8.42 -19.96 -19.69
N GLY A 245 8.20 -20.30 -18.42
CA GLY A 245 8.98 -19.79 -17.30
C GLY A 245 8.74 -20.59 -16.01
N THR A 246 9.74 -20.58 -15.14
CA THR A 246 9.67 -21.11 -13.78
C THR A 246 10.17 -20.04 -12.82
N PHE A 247 9.39 -19.71 -11.80
CA PHE A 247 9.62 -18.56 -10.92
C PHE A 247 9.63 -18.97 -9.46
N THR A 248 10.48 -18.33 -8.66
CA THR A 248 10.69 -18.55 -7.23
C THR A 248 11.22 -17.26 -6.58
N GLY A 249 11.18 -17.15 -5.25
CA GLY A 249 11.61 -15.94 -4.53
C GLY A 249 10.60 -14.79 -4.59
N ALA A 250 11.05 -13.58 -4.23
CA ALA A 250 10.22 -12.38 -4.12
C ALA A 250 10.41 -11.36 -5.26
N GLU A 251 11.13 -11.72 -6.33
CA GLU A 251 11.27 -10.86 -7.50
C GLU A 251 10.05 -11.04 -8.42
N VAL A 252 9.33 -9.95 -8.69
CA VAL A 252 8.15 -9.97 -9.56
C VAL A 252 8.56 -10.30 -11.01
N PRO A 253 8.06 -11.41 -11.59
CA PRO A 253 8.41 -11.78 -12.96
C PRO A 253 7.95 -10.77 -14.01
N SER A 254 8.66 -10.71 -15.13
CA SER A 254 8.18 -9.97 -16.31
C SER A 254 6.93 -10.64 -16.90
N HIS A 255 6.06 -9.83 -17.52
CA HIS A 255 4.88 -10.32 -18.23
C HIS A 255 5.21 -11.46 -19.21
N LEU A 256 4.34 -12.46 -19.27
CA LEU A 256 4.48 -13.61 -20.18
C LEU A 256 3.36 -13.64 -21.20
N THR A 257 3.63 -14.28 -22.34
CA THR A 257 2.62 -14.45 -23.39
C THR A 257 2.71 -15.86 -23.97
N SER A 258 1.58 -16.57 -24.01
CA SER A 258 1.48 -17.91 -24.60
C SER A 258 1.69 -17.86 -26.12
N ASN A 259 1.98 -19.02 -26.73
CA ASN A 259 1.91 -19.19 -28.18
C ASN A 259 0.58 -19.85 -28.60
N GLY A 260 -0.10 -20.54 -27.68
CA GLY A 260 -1.41 -21.15 -27.91
C GLY A 260 -2.58 -20.49 -27.17
N HIS A 261 -3.74 -21.09 -27.30
CA HIS A 261 -4.98 -20.70 -26.61
C HIS A 261 -5.15 -21.40 -25.25
N ILE A 262 -4.13 -22.14 -24.79
CA ILE A 262 -4.15 -22.83 -23.50
C ILE A 262 -2.85 -22.55 -22.75
N LEU A 263 -2.95 -22.14 -21.49
CA LEU A 263 -1.84 -22.05 -20.55
C LEU A 263 -2.13 -22.91 -19.33
N ARG A 264 -1.09 -23.57 -18.82
CA ARG A 264 -1.14 -24.34 -17.59
C ARG A 264 -0.14 -23.77 -16.58
N LEU A 265 -0.63 -23.43 -15.40
CA LEU A 265 0.15 -22.91 -14.29
C LEU A 265 0.23 -24.01 -13.22
N GLU A 266 1.43 -24.39 -12.81
CA GLU A 266 1.69 -25.39 -11.79
C GLU A 266 2.45 -24.75 -10.64
N PHE A 267 1.82 -24.65 -9.47
CA PHE A 267 2.43 -24.16 -8.25
C PHE A 267 2.69 -25.31 -7.28
N GLN A 268 3.94 -25.41 -6.84
CA GLN A 268 4.38 -26.43 -5.90
C GLN A 268 5.03 -25.76 -4.70
N ALA A 269 4.53 -26.10 -3.51
CA ALA A 269 5.10 -25.68 -2.23
C ALA A 269 5.60 -26.89 -1.44
N ASP A 270 6.74 -26.74 -0.79
CA ASP A 270 7.37 -27.77 0.03
C ASP A 270 6.73 -27.87 1.44
N HIS A 271 7.24 -28.75 2.30
CA HIS A 271 6.70 -28.98 3.65
C HIS A 271 6.86 -27.83 4.67
N SER A 272 7.61 -26.78 4.38
CA SER A 272 8.01 -25.73 5.31
C SER A 272 8.16 -24.39 4.62
N MET A 273 8.05 -23.31 5.42
CA MET A 273 8.21 -21.92 4.97
C MET A 273 7.20 -21.50 3.90
N SER A 274 6.74 -20.26 4.00
CA SER A 274 5.75 -19.74 3.05
C SER A 274 5.98 -18.26 2.85
N GLY A 275 5.90 -17.82 1.60
CA GLY A 275 5.78 -16.41 1.25
C GLY A 275 4.32 -15.96 1.23
N ARG A 276 4.10 -14.68 0.94
CA ARG A 276 2.73 -14.13 0.79
C ARG A 276 1.99 -14.71 -0.42
N GLY A 277 2.72 -15.29 -1.37
CA GLY A 277 2.18 -15.92 -2.57
C GLY A 277 2.20 -15.01 -3.80
N PHE A 278 1.24 -15.16 -4.70
CA PHE A 278 1.22 -14.39 -5.95
C PHE A 278 -0.17 -13.92 -6.36
N ASN A 279 -0.18 -12.82 -7.12
CA ASN A 279 -1.34 -12.28 -7.80
C ASN A 279 -1.02 -12.10 -9.29
N ILE A 280 -1.68 -12.90 -10.14
CA ILE A 280 -1.47 -12.90 -11.58
C ILE A 280 -2.79 -12.56 -12.26
N THR A 281 -2.78 -11.54 -13.10
CA THR A 281 -3.92 -11.24 -13.99
C THR A 281 -3.64 -11.77 -15.39
N TYR A 282 -4.67 -12.24 -16.06
CA TYR A 282 -4.56 -12.68 -17.45
C TYR A 282 -5.62 -12.02 -18.33
N ASN A 283 -5.29 -11.88 -19.60
CA ASN A 283 -6.23 -11.52 -20.65
C ASN A 283 -5.96 -12.32 -21.93
N THR A 284 -6.97 -12.40 -22.78
CA THR A 284 -6.91 -13.11 -24.06
C THR A 284 -7.02 -12.13 -25.21
N PHE A 285 -6.22 -12.33 -26.25
CA PHE A 285 -6.17 -11.46 -27.44
C PHE A 285 -5.95 -12.30 -28.71
N GLY A 286 -6.21 -11.74 -29.90
CA GLY A 286 -6.12 -12.49 -31.14
C GLY A 286 -4.69 -12.94 -31.47
N HIS A 287 -4.52 -14.06 -32.18
CA HIS A 287 -3.20 -14.57 -32.58
C HIS A 287 -2.37 -13.56 -33.40
N ASN A 288 -3.03 -12.69 -34.18
CA ASN A 288 -2.39 -11.66 -34.99
C ASN A 288 -2.32 -10.29 -34.30
N GLU A 289 -2.55 -10.24 -32.99
CA GLU A 289 -2.48 -9.04 -32.18
C GLU A 289 -1.31 -9.15 -31.21
N CYS A 290 -0.74 -8.00 -30.86
CA CYS A 290 0.20 -7.91 -29.75
C CYS A 290 -0.58 -7.73 -28.43
N PRO A 291 -0.04 -8.19 -27.29
CA PRO A 291 -0.67 -7.95 -25.99
C PRO A 291 -0.77 -6.45 -25.73
N ASP A 292 -1.88 -5.98 -25.16
CA ASP A 292 -2.02 -4.58 -24.77
C ASP A 292 -0.91 -4.24 -23.76
N PRO A 293 0.03 -3.34 -24.09
CA PRO A 293 1.12 -2.97 -23.19
C PRO A 293 0.67 -2.11 -22.00
N GLY A 294 -0.63 -1.79 -21.93
CA GLY A 294 -1.19 -0.88 -20.94
C GLY A 294 -0.80 0.57 -21.19
N VAL A 295 -1.10 1.43 -20.23
CA VAL A 295 -0.61 2.81 -20.20
C VAL A 295 0.51 2.88 -19.18
N PRO A 296 1.77 3.13 -19.59
CA PRO A 296 2.87 3.22 -18.64
C PRO A 296 2.62 4.33 -17.62
N ILE A 297 3.02 4.08 -16.37
CA ILE A 297 2.91 5.05 -15.29
C ILE A 297 3.68 6.32 -15.67
N ASN A 298 3.11 7.49 -15.35
CA ASN A 298 3.68 8.80 -15.70
C ASN A 298 3.91 9.01 -17.20
N ALA A 299 3.08 8.37 -18.04
CA ALA A 299 3.15 8.50 -19.49
C ALA A 299 1.76 8.51 -20.12
N ARG A 300 1.70 8.97 -21.36
CA ARG A 300 0.52 8.89 -22.22
C ARG A 300 0.82 8.02 -23.43
N ARG A 301 -0.09 7.08 -23.69
CA ARG A 301 -0.07 6.23 -24.88
C ARG A 301 -0.94 6.83 -25.98
N PHE A 302 -0.43 6.80 -27.20
CA PHE A 302 -1.13 7.17 -28.42
C PHE A 302 -1.25 5.94 -29.33
N GLY A 303 -2.48 5.70 -29.81
CA GLY A 303 -2.84 4.53 -30.59
C GLY A 303 -3.39 3.40 -29.72
N ASP A 304 -4.47 2.77 -30.19
CA ASP A 304 -5.25 1.71 -29.53
C ASP A 304 -5.38 0.44 -30.38
N ASN A 305 -4.78 0.43 -31.58
CA ASN A 305 -4.75 -0.75 -32.45
C ASN A 305 -3.50 -1.60 -32.19
N PHE A 306 -3.72 -2.88 -31.85
CA PHE A 306 -2.66 -3.84 -31.54
C PHE A 306 -2.46 -4.90 -32.63
N GLN A 307 -3.15 -4.78 -33.76
CA GLN A 307 -2.99 -5.71 -34.87
C GLN A 307 -1.57 -5.64 -35.46
N LEU A 308 -1.10 -6.78 -35.97
CA LEU A 308 0.18 -6.90 -36.68
C LEU A 308 0.37 -5.76 -37.70
N GLY A 309 1.50 -5.06 -37.59
CA GLY A 309 1.85 -3.89 -38.40
C GLY A 309 1.43 -2.54 -37.80
N SER A 310 0.62 -2.53 -36.74
CA SER A 310 0.24 -1.30 -36.03
C SER A 310 1.35 -0.84 -35.10
N SER A 311 1.43 0.46 -34.87
CA SER A 311 2.40 1.07 -33.96
C SER A 311 1.68 1.90 -32.90
N ILE A 312 2.22 1.88 -31.69
CA ILE A 312 1.81 2.80 -30.63
C ILE A 312 3.00 3.67 -30.23
N SER A 313 2.71 4.88 -29.78
CA SER A 313 3.72 5.82 -29.29
C SER A 313 3.46 6.16 -27.83
N VAL A 314 4.53 6.21 -27.04
CA VAL A 314 4.47 6.57 -25.62
C VAL A 314 5.28 7.84 -25.40
N ILE A 315 4.61 8.84 -24.85
CA ILE A 315 5.20 10.13 -24.49
C ILE A 315 5.12 10.26 -22.97
N CYS A 316 6.26 10.52 -22.32
CA CYS A 316 6.29 10.74 -20.88
C CYS A 316 5.57 12.03 -20.50
N GLU A 317 4.93 12.04 -19.34
CA GLU A 317 4.33 13.26 -18.80
C GLU A 317 5.40 14.29 -18.41
N GLU A 318 4.99 15.53 -18.21
CA GLU A 318 5.89 16.64 -17.89
C GLU A 318 6.71 16.34 -16.62
N GLY A 319 8.03 16.57 -16.68
CA GLY A 319 8.97 16.24 -15.61
C GLY A 319 9.51 14.81 -15.62
N PHE A 320 9.00 13.93 -16.50
CA PHE A 320 9.51 12.57 -16.67
C PHE A 320 10.27 12.40 -17.99
N ILE A 321 11.32 11.58 -17.96
CA ILE A 321 12.05 11.17 -19.16
C ILE A 321 11.92 9.67 -19.38
N LYS A 322 12.16 9.25 -20.62
CA LYS A 322 12.20 7.84 -20.97
C LYS A 322 13.45 7.20 -20.38
N THR A 323 13.28 6.21 -19.51
CA THR A 323 14.37 5.47 -18.88
C THR A 323 14.64 4.13 -19.57
N GLN A 324 13.63 3.58 -20.28
CA GLN A 324 13.74 2.32 -21.00
C GLN A 324 12.84 2.35 -22.25
N GLY A 325 13.26 1.65 -23.32
CA GLY A 325 12.46 1.46 -24.53
C GLY A 325 12.59 2.58 -25.57
N THR A 326 11.87 2.42 -26.68
CA THR A 326 11.80 3.40 -27.78
C THR A 326 10.57 4.29 -27.63
N GLU A 327 10.45 5.39 -28.39
CA GLU A 327 9.23 6.22 -28.36
C GLU A 327 8.03 5.51 -28.98
N THR A 328 8.30 4.74 -30.03
CA THR A 328 7.29 4.00 -30.77
C THR A 328 7.68 2.54 -30.76
N ILE A 329 6.71 1.68 -30.46
CA ILE A 329 6.83 0.22 -30.61
C ILE A 329 5.81 -0.23 -31.65
N THR A 330 6.24 -1.15 -32.51
CA THR A 330 5.44 -1.67 -33.61
C THR A 330 5.17 -3.14 -33.40
N CYS A 331 3.93 -3.57 -33.61
CA CYS A 331 3.56 -4.97 -33.53
C CYS A 331 4.09 -5.68 -34.78
N MET A 332 5.03 -6.62 -34.59
CA MET A 332 5.75 -7.28 -35.69
C MET A 332 5.81 -8.79 -35.50
N LEU A 333 6.08 -9.49 -36.61
CA LEU A 333 6.29 -10.93 -36.60
C LEU A 333 7.80 -11.20 -36.51
N LEU A 334 8.24 -11.77 -35.38
CA LEU A 334 9.63 -12.17 -35.16
C LEU A 334 9.67 -13.68 -34.90
N ASP A 335 10.43 -14.43 -35.69
CA ASP A 335 10.55 -15.90 -35.58
C ASP A 335 9.21 -16.65 -35.53
N GLY A 336 8.22 -16.18 -36.29
CA GLY A 336 6.87 -16.75 -36.35
C GLY A 336 5.95 -16.35 -35.19
N LYS A 337 6.40 -15.46 -34.29
CA LYS A 337 5.62 -14.97 -33.14
C LYS A 337 5.28 -13.48 -33.30
N VAL A 338 4.03 -13.12 -33.02
CA VAL A 338 3.56 -11.73 -33.04
C VAL A 338 3.94 -11.07 -31.71
N MET A 339 4.84 -10.10 -31.75
CA MET A 339 5.40 -9.44 -30.57
C MET A 339 5.67 -7.96 -30.86
N TRP A 340 5.75 -7.15 -29.80
CA TRP A 340 6.21 -5.77 -29.92
C TRP A 340 7.68 -5.73 -30.34
N SER A 341 8.04 -4.73 -31.16
CA SER A 341 9.40 -4.53 -31.69
C SER A 341 10.46 -4.24 -30.61
N GLY A 342 10.05 -3.99 -29.38
CA GLY A 342 10.92 -3.68 -28.26
C GLY A 342 10.17 -3.65 -26.93
N PRO A 343 10.89 -3.40 -25.81
CA PRO A 343 10.27 -3.33 -24.49
C PRO A 343 9.32 -2.12 -24.39
N ILE A 344 8.30 -2.27 -23.55
CA ILE A 344 7.33 -1.20 -23.26
C ILE A 344 8.08 -0.01 -22.64
N PRO A 345 7.87 1.23 -23.14
CA PRO A 345 8.63 2.39 -22.67
C PRO A 345 8.29 2.72 -21.21
N LYS A 346 9.33 2.91 -20.38
CA LYS A 346 9.18 3.34 -18.99
C LYS A 346 9.59 4.81 -18.85
N CYS A 347 8.80 5.55 -18.09
CA CYS A 347 9.04 6.96 -17.80
C CYS A 347 9.41 7.11 -16.32
N GLY A 348 10.50 7.82 -16.04
CA GLY A 348 11.01 8.04 -14.70
C GLY A 348 11.52 9.47 -14.54
N ALA A 349 11.43 9.99 -13.32
CA ALA A 349 12.01 11.29 -12.98
C ALA A 349 13.55 11.19 -13.05
N PRO A 350 14.23 12.03 -13.86
CA PRO A 350 15.67 11.97 -13.99
C PRO A 350 16.38 12.50 -12.74
N CYS A 351 17.53 11.89 -12.42
CA CYS A 351 18.48 12.43 -11.45
C CYS A 351 19.38 13.44 -12.16
N GLY A 352 18.90 14.67 -12.30
CA GLY A 352 19.63 15.79 -12.92
C GLY A 352 19.35 16.05 -14.40
N GLY A 353 19.92 17.12 -14.93
CA GLY A 353 19.83 17.51 -16.34
C GLY A 353 19.99 19.02 -16.60
N HIS A 354 20.04 19.40 -17.88
CA HIS A 354 20.14 20.80 -18.31
C HIS A 354 18.86 21.24 -19.02
N PHE A 355 18.22 22.30 -18.52
CA PHE A 355 16.88 22.74 -18.91
C PHE A 355 16.95 24.14 -19.49
N SER A 356 16.59 24.30 -20.76
CA SER A 356 16.58 25.59 -21.47
C SER A 356 15.19 26.04 -21.93
N SER A 357 14.15 25.24 -21.66
CA SER A 357 12.77 25.61 -21.97
C SER A 357 12.29 26.72 -21.02
N PRO A 358 11.43 27.65 -21.47
CA PRO A 358 11.00 28.80 -20.65
C PRO A 358 10.18 28.41 -19.42
N SER A 359 9.66 27.19 -19.35
CA SER A 359 9.03 26.63 -18.16
C SER A 359 9.20 25.12 -18.13
N GLY A 360 9.03 24.51 -16.97
CA GLY A 360 9.00 23.06 -16.83
C GLY A 360 8.86 22.58 -15.39
N VAL A 361 8.94 21.27 -15.22
CA VAL A 361 8.77 20.58 -13.94
C VAL A 361 10.01 19.73 -13.61
N ILE A 362 10.46 19.81 -12.36
CA ILE A 362 11.51 18.97 -11.80
C ILE A 362 10.90 18.11 -10.69
N LEU A 363 11.18 16.82 -10.75
CA LEU A 363 10.68 15.80 -9.82
C LEU A 363 11.85 15.09 -9.17
N SER A 364 11.71 14.72 -7.89
CA SER A 364 12.66 13.82 -7.24
C SER A 364 12.65 12.43 -7.89
N PRO A 365 13.80 11.76 -8.07
CA PRO A 365 13.85 10.41 -8.65
C PRO A 365 12.97 9.43 -7.85
N GLY A 366 12.05 8.72 -8.50
CA GLY A 366 11.09 7.81 -7.82
C GLY A 366 9.68 8.38 -7.62
N TRP A 367 9.47 9.67 -7.91
CA TRP A 367 8.15 10.32 -7.83
C TRP A 367 7.05 9.57 -8.61
N PRO A 368 5.81 9.47 -8.07
CA PRO A 368 5.29 10.05 -6.82
C PRO A 368 5.58 9.21 -5.55
N GLY A 369 6.34 8.13 -5.67
CA GLY A 369 6.77 7.31 -4.54
C GLY A 369 7.98 7.89 -3.82
N TYR A 370 8.55 7.06 -2.94
CA TYR A 370 9.76 7.40 -2.20
C TYR A 370 10.96 7.56 -3.12
N TYR A 371 11.80 8.57 -2.86
CA TYR A 371 13.07 8.69 -3.58
C TYR A 371 14.07 7.58 -3.18
N LYS A 372 15.10 7.37 -3.99
CA LYS A 372 16.14 6.38 -3.67
C LYS A 372 17.16 6.95 -2.69
N ASP A 373 17.82 6.06 -1.97
CA ASP A 373 18.93 6.43 -1.08
C ASP A 373 20.21 6.68 -1.92
N SER A 374 21.18 7.37 -1.32
CA SER A 374 22.51 7.69 -1.86
C SER A 374 22.52 8.41 -3.21
N LEU A 375 21.56 9.30 -3.42
CA LEU A 375 21.45 10.12 -4.61
C LEU A 375 22.39 11.33 -4.55
N ASN A 376 22.85 11.73 -5.72
CA ASN A 376 23.53 13.00 -5.97
C ASN A 376 23.05 13.50 -7.35
N CYS A 377 22.02 14.35 -7.35
CA CYS A 377 21.32 14.78 -8.54
C CYS A 377 21.50 16.28 -8.78
N GLU A 378 21.86 16.66 -10.00
CA GLU A 378 22.21 18.03 -10.36
C GLU A 378 21.36 18.55 -11.52
N TRP A 379 20.61 19.62 -11.30
CA TRP A 379 19.82 20.28 -12.35
C TRP A 379 20.34 21.69 -12.61
N VAL A 380 20.48 22.04 -13.89
CA VAL A 380 20.80 23.40 -14.34
C VAL A 380 19.65 23.93 -15.16
N ILE A 381 19.08 25.06 -14.76
CA ILE A 381 18.05 25.76 -15.52
C ILE A 381 18.71 27.01 -16.13
N GLU A 382 18.60 27.15 -17.44
CA GLU A 382 19.09 28.29 -18.21
C GLU A 382 17.90 29.01 -18.87
N ALA A 383 17.74 30.29 -18.56
CA ALA A 383 16.80 31.19 -19.22
C ALA A 383 17.52 32.07 -20.25
N GLU A 384 16.74 32.71 -21.12
CA GLU A 384 17.26 33.70 -22.05
C GLU A 384 17.94 34.87 -21.30
N PRO A 385 19.03 35.44 -21.83
CA PRO A 385 19.69 36.59 -21.22
C PRO A 385 18.71 37.74 -20.94
N GLY A 386 18.73 38.25 -19.70
CA GLY A 386 17.83 39.32 -19.24
C GLY A 386 16.53 38.83 -18.59
N HIS A 387 16.30 37.52 -18.54
CA HIS A 387 15.23 36.92 -17.75
C HIS A 387 15.77 36.38 -16.42
N SER A 388 14.89 36.37 -15.42
CA SER A 388 15.09 35.67 -14.14
C SER A 388 14.30 34.35 -14.18
N ILE A 389 14.68 33.38 -13.36
CA ILE A 389 14.00 32.10 -13.22
C ILE A 389 13.27 32.11 -11.89
N LYS A 390 11.96 31.88 -11.93
CA LYS A 390 11.14 31.66 -10.74
C LYS A 390 10.99 30.16 -10.49
N ILE A 391 11.28 29.72 -9.28
CA ILE A 391 11.06 28.35 -8.79
C ILE A 391 9.87 28.37 -7.85
N THR A 392 8.95 27.43 -8.00
CA THR A 392 7.78 27.25 -7.12
C THR A 392 7.76 25.81 -6.61
N PHE A 393 7.69 25.64 -5.30
CA PHE A 393 7.58 24.32 -4.68
C PHE A 393 6.10 23.94 -4.55
N GLU A 394 5.64 22.98 -5.35
CA GLU A 394 4.27 22.45 -5.21
C GLU A 394 4.18 21.44 -4.06
N ARG A 395 5.21 20.59 -3.95
CA ARG A 395 5.34 19.58 -2.89
C ARG A 395 6.80 19.47 -2.49
N PHE A 396 7.05 19.32 -1.20
CA PHE A 396 8.39 19.10 -0.65
C PHE A 396 8.32 18.32 0.67
N GLN A 397 8.95 17.15 0.70
CA GLN A 397 9.10 16.30 1.87
C GLN A 397 10.35 15.44 1.72
N THR A 398 11.44 15.83 2.39
CA THR A 398 12.69 15.07 2.49
C THR A 398 12.98 14.68 3.94
N GLU A 399 13.97 13.81 4.17
CA GLU A 399 14.40 13.50 5.53
C GLU A 399 15.01 14.73 6.21
N LEU A 400 14.52 15.04 7.41
CA LEU A 400 14.96 16.20 8.17
C LEU A 400 16.44 16.03 8.61
N ASN A 401 17.28 17.00 8.27
CA ASN A 401 18.74 17.08 8.53
C ASN A 401 19.66 16.10 7.77
N TYR A 402 19.13 15.17 6.98
CA TYR A 402 19.95 14.17 6.27
C TYR A 402 19.88 14.34 4.75
N ASP A 403 18.68 14.58 4.22
CA ASP A 403 18.46 14.73 2.79
C ASP A 403 18.18 16.18 2.42
N VAL A 404 19.04 16.74 1.59
CA VAL A 404 19.15 18.18 1.37
C VAL A 404 18.99 18.53 -0.10
N LEU A 405 18.13 19.51 -0.39
CA LEU A 405 18.07 20.22 -1.67
C LEU A 405 18.70 21.60 -1.53
N GLU A 406 19.82 21.82 -2.19
CA GLU A 406 20.47 23.13 -2.31
C GLU A 406 20.06 23.82 -3.61
N VAL A 407 19.78 25.12 -3.53
CA VAL A 407 19.43 25.97 -4.68
C VAL A 407 20.43 27.12 -4.74
N HIS A 408 21.13 27.26 -5.87
CA HIS A 408 22.16 28.27 -6.10
C HIS A 408 21.79 29.20 -7.24
N ASP A 409 22.05 30.50 -7.04
CA ASP A 409 21.80 31.56 -8.02
C ASP A 409 22.96 31.67 -9.01
N GLY A 410 22.95 30.80 -10.01
CA GLY A 410 23.97 30.75 -11.05
C GLY A 410 24.08 29.34 -11.64
N PRO A 411 25.10 29.10 -12.49
CA PRO A 411 25.17 27.89 -13.30
C PRO A 411 25.77 26.66 -12.58
N ASN A 412 26.30 26.80 -11.37
CA ASN A 412 27.00 25.71 -10.66
C ASN A 412 27.08 25.90 -9.14
N LEU A 413 27.60 24.90 -8.43
CA LEU A 413 27.76 24.86 -6.97
C LEU A 413 28.59 26.00 -6.36
N LEU A 414 29.48 26.65 -7.14
CA LEU A 414 30.27 27.80 -6.65
C LEU A 414 29.45 29.11 -6.65
N SER A 415 28.24 29.08 -7.20
CA SER A 415 27.34 30.24 -7.25
C SER A 415 26.71 30.50 -5.87
N PRO A 416 26.28 31.73 -5.57
CA PRO A 416 25.67 32.08 -4.28
C PRO A 416 24.51 31.15 -3.92
N LEU A 417 24.49 30.63 -2.70
CA LEU A 417 23.41 29.79 -2.19
C LEU A 417 22.16 30.64 -1.91
N LEU A 418 21.05 30.35 -2.58
CA LEU A 418 19.74 30.95 -2.30
C LEU A 418 19.09 30.29 -1.08
N GLY A 419 19.24 28.98 -0.95
CA GLY A 419 18.74 28.24 0.21
C GLY A 419 19.14 26.77 0.17
N SER A 420 19.15 26.17 1.37
CA SER A 420 19.38 24.74 1.60
C SER A 420 18.17 24.22 2.39
N TYR A 421 17.44 23.27 1.82
CA TYR A 421 16.14 22.84 2.31
C TYR A 421 16.15 21.36 2.67
N ASN A 422 15.52 21.02 3.78
CA ASN A 422 15.25 19.66 4.21
C ASN A 422 13.94 19.58 5.01
N GLY A 423 13.43 18.37 5.26
CA GLY A 423 12.15 18.19 5.95
C GLY A 423 10.97 18.58 5.08
N THR A 424 10.02 19.37 5.62
CA THR A 424 8.78 19.76 4.92
C THR A 424 8.65 21.25 4.64
N GLN A 425 9.58 22.07 5.15
CA GLN A 425 9.46 23.53 5.09
C GLN A 425 10.31 24.09 3.95
N VAL A 426 9.65 24.78 3.03
CA VAL A 426 10.26 25.50 1.90
C VAL A 426 9.52 26.81 1.67
N PRO A 427 10.18 27.84 1.11
CA PRO A 427 9.47 29.04 0.68
C PRO A 427 8.49 28.69 -0.44
N GLN A 428 7.42 29.49 -0.58
CA GLN A 428 6.43 29.27 -1.63
C GLN A 428 7.06 29.33 -3.03
N PHE A 429 7.97 30.27 -3.23
CA PHE A 429 8.75 30.41 -4.46
C PHE A 429 10.09 31.12 -4.22
N LEU A 430 10.99 31.04 -5.20
CA LEU A 430 12.31 31.68 -5.25
C LEU A 430 12.52 32.33 -6.61
N PHE A 431 13.41 33.33 -6.69
CA PHE A 431 13.84 33.94 -7.95
C PHE A 431 15.37 33.96 -8.05
N SER A 432 15.89 33.77 -9.25
CA SER A 432 17.31 33.99 -9.55
C SER A 432 17.63 35.44 -9.86
N SER A 433 18.84 35.88 -9.54
CA SER A 433 19.40 37.14 -10.04
C SER A 433 20.07 37.03 -11.39
N SER A 434 20.57 35.83 -11.70
CA SER A 434 21.09 35.51 -13.00
C SER A 434 20.03 34.85 -13.89
N ASN A 435 20.39 34.60 -15.15
CA ASN A 435 19.59 33.76 -16.03
C ASN A 435 19.84 32.26 -15.80
N PHE A 436 20.50 31.87 -14.69
CA PHE A 436 20.77 30.50 -14.33
C PHE A 436 20.30 30.17 -12.91
N ILE A 437 19.81 28.96 -12.70
CA ILE A 437 19.71 28.33 -11.38
C ILE A 437 20.34 26.96 -11.42
N TYR A 438 21.10 26.63 -10.38
CA TYR A 438 21.65 25.31 -10.15
C TYR A 438 20.99 24.69 -8.91
N LEU A 439 20.50 23.45 -9.04
CA LEU A 439 19.91 22.68 -7.95
C LEU A 439 20.75 21.43 -7.72
N LEU A 440 21.06 21.13 -6.46
CA LEU A 440 21.73 19.91 -6.03
C LEU A 440 20.88 19.20 -4.97
N PHE A 441 20.48 17.97 -5.25
CA PHE A 441 19.80 17.10 -4.29
C PHE A 441 20.71 15.95 -3.89
N THR A 442 20.97 15.83 -2.59
CA THR A 442 21.78 14.74 -2.01
C THR A 442 21.02 14.01 -0.93
N THR A 443 21.09 12.68 -0.94
CA THR A 443 20.47 11.83 0.08
C THR A 443 21.48 10.92 0.76
N ASP A 444 21.18 10.53 2.01
CA ASP A 444 22.02 9.60 2.77
C ASP A 444 21.78 8.13 2.39
N ASN A 445 22.25 7.16 3.17
CA ASN A 445 22.12 5.72 2.85
C ASN A 445 20.87 5.04 3.43
N SER A 446 19.87 5.80 3.89
CA SER A 446 18.66 5.25 4.48
C SER A 446 17.46 6.21 4.33
N ARG A 447 16.28 5.75 4.76
CA ARG A 447 15.09 6.58 5.03
C ARG A 447 14.74 7.64 3.97
N SER A 448 14.09 7.17 2.92
CA SER A 448 13.48 8.06 1.93
C SER A 448 12.09 8.58 2.32
N ASN A 449 11.72 9.72 1.74
CA ASN A 449 10.39 10.35 1.83
C ASN A 449 9.79 10.58 0.43
N ASN A 450 8.59 11.16 0.34
CA ASN A 450 7.88 11.38 -0.93
C ASN A 450 8.60 12.33 -1.90
N GLY A 451 9.62 13.07 -1.43
CA GLY A 451 10.45 13.93 -2.25
C GLY A 451 9.78 15.24 -2.61
N PHE A 452 10.00 15.73 -3.84
CA PHE A 452 9.56 17.06 -4.24
C PHE A 452 9.08 17.15 -5.68
N LYS A 453 8.20 18.15 -5.91
CA LYS A 453 7.73 18.59 -7.22
C LYS A 453 7.90 20.10 -7.32
N ILE A 454 8.77 20.52 -8.23
CA ILE A 454 9.18 21.90 -8.43
C ILE A 454 8.75 22.35 -9.83
N HIS A 455 8.12 23.51 -9.91
CA HIS A 455 7.84 24.19 -11.19
C HIS A 455 8.83 25.32 -11.36
N TYR A 456 9.36 25.48 -12.56
CA TYR A 456 10.15 26.65 -12.89
C TYR A 456 9.54 27.39 -14.09
N GLU A 457 9.68 28.70 -14.10
CA GLU A 457 9.27 29.57 -15.19
C GLU A 457 10.25 30.73 -15.36
N SER A 458 10.53 31.08 -16.61
CA SER A 458 11.31 32.25 -16.99
C SER A 458 10.43 33.49 -16.92
N VAL A 459 10.86 34.48 -16.14
CA VAL A 459 10.16 35.74 -15.91
C VAL A 459 11.00 36.91 -16.40
N THR A 460 10.36 37.88 -17.04
CA THR A 460 11.03 39.12 -17.44
C THR A 460 11.32 39.97 -16.22
N VAL A 461 12.56 40.43 -16.06
CA VAL A 461 12.91 41.39 -15.00
C VAL A 461 12.29 42.74 -15.37
N ASN A 462 11.27 43.16 -14.63
CA ASN A 462 10.66 44.47 -14.86
C ASN A 462 11.61 45.56 -14.36
N THR A 463 12.05 46.46 -15.23
CA THR A 463 13.07 47.48 -14.97
C THR A 463 12.63 48.60 -14.02
N TYR A 464 11.46 48.49 -13.39
CA TYR A 464 10.89 49.52 -12.51
C TYR A 464 10.47 49.00 -11.13
N SER A 465 10.60 47.70 -10.87
CA SER A 465 10.17 47.08 -9.61
C SER A 465 11.07 45.90 -9.23
N CYS A 466 11.08 45.54 -7.96
CA CYS A 466 11.57 44.24 -7.52
C CYS A 466 10.56 43.15 -7.90
N LEU A 467 11.03 41.91 -7.95
CA LEU A 467 10.14 40.75 -8.10
C LEU A 467 9.30 40.59 -6.82
N ASP A 468 8.09 40.05 -6.94
CA ASP A 468 7.25 39.77 -5.76
C ASP A 468 8.04 38.85 -4.80
N PRO A 469 8.28 39.19 -3.52
CA PRO A 469 9.10 38.39 -2.61
C PRO A 469 8.38 37.15 -2.08
N GLY A 470 7.06 37.06 -2.24
CA GLY A 470 6.23 35.96 -1.75
C GLY A 470 5.68 36.17 -0.36
N ILE A 471 5.17 35.07 0.21
CA ILE A 471 4.61 34.98 1.55
C ILE A 471 5.21 33.73 2.21
N PRO A 472 5.78 33.84 3.43
CA PRO A 472 6.29 32.66 4.12
C PRO A 472 5.17 31.69 4.47
N VAL A 473 5.50 30.40 4.52
CA VAL A 473 4.57 29.34 4.97
C VAL A 473 4.15 29.63 6.40
N HIS A 474 2.86 29.48 6.72
CA HIS A 474 2.27 29.91 8.00
C HIS A 474 2.48 31.41 8.31
N GLY A 475 2.59 32.24 7.28
CA GLY A 475 2.77 33.68 7.42
C GLY A 475 1.88 34.52 6.50
N ARG A 476 1.98 35.83 6.67
CA ARG A 476 1.22 36.85 5.94
C ARG A 476 2.12 38.01 5.59
N ARG A 477 1.97 38.56 4.38
CA ARG A 477 2.65 39.79 3.94
C ARG A 477 1.72 41.00 4.04
N TYR A 478 2.28 42.13 4.45
CA TYR A 478 1.67 43.44 4.38
C TYR A 478 2.42 44.30 3.36
N GLY A 479 1.67 44.86 2.40
CA GLY A 479 2.22 45.60 1.26
C GLY A 479 2.15 44.80 -0.04
N HIS A 480 1.86 45.51 -1.13
CA HIS A 480 1.70 44.97 -2.49
C HIS A 480 2.39 45.83 -3.55
N ASP A 481 3.13 46.86 -3.12
CA ASP A 481 3.91 47.72 -3.99
C ASP A 481 5.36 47.25 -3.98
N PHE A 482 5.85 46.88 -5.16
CA PHE A 482 7.21 46.38 -5.37
C PHE A 482 8.07 47.37 -6.15
N SER A 483 7.60 48.61 -6.35
CA SER A 483 8.42 49.63 -7.01
C SER A 483 9.68 49.94 -6.21
N ILE A 484 10.73 50.39 -6.89
CA ILE A 484 12.01 50.73 -6.26
C ILE A 484 11.79 51.77 -5.15
N GLY A 485 12.25 51.44 -3.95
CA GLY A 485 12.11 52.25 -2.73
C GLY A 485 10.92 51.86 -1.84
N SER A 486 10.04 50.97 -2.29
CA SER A 486 8.90 50.49 -1.50
C SER A 486 9.33 49.39 -0.53
N THR A 487 8.59 49.26 0.58
CA THR A 487 8.84 48.26 1.62
C THR A 487 7.67 47.31 1.81
N VAL A 488 7.96 46.06 2.11
CA VAL A 488 6.97 45.05 2.51
C VAL A 488 7.36 44.39 3.82
N SER A 489 6.37 44.11 4.68
CA SER A 489 6.58 43.52 6.01
C SER A 489 5.78 42.23 6.17
N PHE A 490 6.10 41.44 7.19
CA PHE A 490 5.56 40.09 7.36
C PHE A 490 5.13 39.82 8.81
N SER A 491 4.16 38.92 8.99
CA SER A 491 3.75 38.36 10.29
C SER A 491 3.53 36.86 10.18
N CYS A 492 3.73 36.08 11.24
CA CYS A 492 3.40 34.66 11.28
C CYS A 492 2.01 34.42 11.87
N ASP A 493 1.40 33.29 11.52
CA ASP A 493 0.18 32.77 12.14
C ASP A 493 0.44 32.39 13.61
N PRO A 494 -0.59 32.31 14.48
CA PRO A 494 -0.42 32.04 15.90
C PRO A 494 0.31 30.72 16.16
N GLY A 495 1.39 30.78 16.95
CA GLY A 495 2.24 29.63 17.28
C GLY A 495 3.61 29.62 16.60
N TYR A 496 3.81 30.50 15.60
CA TYR A 496 5.07 30.64 14.86
C TYR A 496 5.70 32.01 15.11
N ARG A 497 7.02 32.09 14.97
CA ARG A 497 7.81 33.31 15.15
C ARG A 497 8.59 33.63 13.88
N LEU A 498 8.63 34.93 13.52
CA LEU A 498 9.45 35.39 12.41
C LEU A 498 10.94 35.25 12.71
N SER A 499 11.71 34.83 11.70
CA SER A 499 13.18 34.75 11.82
C SER A 499 13.85 36.12 11.94
N HIS A 500 13.31 37.16 11.30
CA HIS A 500 13.70 38.56 11.49
C HIS A 500 12.52 39.50 11.28
N GLU A 501 12.50 40.65 11.97
CA GLU A 501 11.38 41.61 11.94
C GLU A 501 11.59 42.76 10.94
N GLU A 502 12.71 42.78 10.21
CA GLU A 502 13.06 43.88 9.32
C GLU A 502 12.21 43.85 8.03
N PRO A 503 11.55 44.96 7.66
CA PRO A 503 10.84 45.05 6.38
C PRO A 503 11.80 44.88 5.20
N LEU A 504 11.36 44.17 4.16
CA LEU A 504 12.09 44.09 2.90
C LEU A 504 11.96 45.40 2.16
N LEU A 505 13.07 46.05 1.83
CA LEU A 505 13.13 47.25 1.00
C LEU A 505 13.52 46.87 -0.44
N CYS A 506 12.74 47.33 -1.42
CA CYS A 506 13.10 47.17 -2.82
C CYS A 506 14.20 48.16 -3.19
N GLU A 507 15.41 47.65 -3.41
CA GLU A 507 16.59 48.45 -3.69
C GLU A 507 16.71 48.82 -5.19
N LYS A 508 17.58 49.80 -5.49
CA LYS A 508 17.80 50.29 -6.86
C LYS A 508 18.39 49.25 -7.82
N ASN A 509 18.92 48.16 -7.29
CA ASN A 509 19.43 47.02 -8.04
C ASN A 509 18.30 46.03 -8.44
N HIS A 510 17.02 46.33 -8.13
CA HIS A 510 15.86 45.46 -8.31
C HIS A 510 15.81 44.25 -7.38
N TRP A 511 16.62 44.26 -6.32
CA TRP A 511 16.66 43.24 -5.27
C TRP A 511 16.01 43.73 -3.99
N TRP A 512 15.47 42.80 -3.22
CA TRP A 512 15.10 43.10 -1.84
C TRP A 512 16.34 43.19 -0.97
N SER A 513 16.31 44.06 0.03
CA SER A 513 17.43 44.27 0.95
C SER A 513 17.93 43.00 1.63
N HIS A 514 17.05 42.03 1.89
CA HIS A 514 17.35 40.76 2.55
C HIS A 514 16.50 39.61 1.94
N PRO A 515 16.78 38.33 2.25
CA PRO A 515 15.91 37.21 1.88
C PRO A 515 14.54 37.27 2.59
N LEU A 516 13.52 36.64 1.99
CA LEU A 516 12.20 36.45 2.60
C LEU A 516 12.35 35.80 4.00
N PRO A 517 11.78 36.39 5.09
CA PRO A 517 11.84 35.77 6.41
C PRO A 517 11.06 34.45 6.47
N THR A 518 11.42 33.59 7.41
CA THR A 518 10.74 32.33 7.71
C THR A 518 9.85 32.47 8.95
N CYS A 519 8.86 31.58 9.07
CA CYS A 519 7.99 31.46 10.25
C CYS A 519 8.26 30.10 10.90
N ASP A 520 8.93 30.11 12.05
CA ASP A 520 9.41 28.92 12.76
C ASP A 520 8.72 28.70 14.12
#